data_AF-A0A3D4Z592-F1
#
_entry.id   AF-A0A3D4Z592-F1
#
_cell.length_a   1.000
_cell.length_b   1.000
_cell.length_c   1.000
_cell.angle_alpha   90.00
_cell.angle_beta   90.00
_cell.angle_gamma   90.00
#
_symmetry.space_group_name_H-M   'P 1'
#
loop_
_entity.id
_entity.type
_entity.pdbx_description
1 polymer ?
#
loop_
_entity_poly.entity_id
_entity_poly.type
_entity_poly.pdbx_seq_one_letter_code
_entity_poly.pdbx_strand_id
1 'polypeptide(L)'
;MLLEPFMNTFRKTILVISILSLTSPLVFADTASPQGDGEMCNTPIAVPSAGAVGQPVIVTPAGFPPYLKNLANAKSVVLGAVGAAGTCDEQCKAYVEAIRQKSTIHKELQWILKNGSPAGKLFSAILIKKFDKTAGTQALEALQSEPEVIYFSMGGCVRGEKKTLGEHALWILKNPGVL
;
A
#
# COMPACT_ATOMS: atom_id res chain seq x y z
N MET A 1 1.96 44.86 -20.78
CA MET A 1 0.74 45.67 -20.56
C MET A 1 -0.42 44.67 -20.52
N LEU A 2 -0.76 44.20 -19.32
CA LEU A 2 -2.05 44.45 -18.62
C LEU A 2 -3.19 43.60 -19.24
N LEU A 3 -3.94 42.73 -18.56
CA LEU A 3 -4.34 42.62 -17.14
C LEU A 3 -4.97 41.22 -16.93
N GLU A 4 -4.71 40.57 -15.79
CA GLU A 4 -5.69 39.68 -15.15
C GLU A 4 -6.76 40.53 -14.44
N PRO A 5 -7.92 39.93 -14.12
CA PRO A 5 -8.31 39.88 -12.71
C PRO A 5 -8.83 38.49 -12.30
N PHE A 6 -8.32 37.94 -11.21
CA PHE A 6 -8.80 38.15 -9.84
C PHE A 6 -10.17 37.50 -9.55
N MET A 7 -10.07 36.36 -8.86
CA MET A 7 -10.86 35.91 -7.70
C MET A 7 -12.29 36.45 -7.50
N ASN A 8 -13.17 35.53 -7.07
CA ASN A 8 -14.03 35.65 -5.88
C ASN A 8 -15.50 35.24 -6.13
N THR A 9 -15.85 33.98 -5.84
CA THR A 9 -17.24 33.66 -5.45
C THR A 9 -17.21 32.75 -4.23
N PHE A 10 -17.18 33.41 -3.09
CA PHE A 10 -17.37 32.88 -1.75
C PHE A 10 -18.71 32.14 -1.60
N ARG A 11 -18.64 31.04 -0.84
CA ARG A 11 -19.52 30.67 0.28
C ARG A 11 -20.94 31.24 0.29
N LYS A 12 -21.92 30.35 0.14
CA LYS A 12 -23.23 30.25 0.83
C LYS A 12 -23.82 28.94 0.28
N THR A 13 -24.12 27.93 1.09
CA THR A 13 -25.42 27.80 1.74
C THR A 13 -25.37 26.70 2.81
N ILE A 14 -25.62 27.12 4.05
CA ILE A 14 -26.08 26.30 5.16
C ILE A 14 -27.61 26.27 5.07
N LEU A 15 -28.24 25.09 5.09
CA LEU A 15 -29.65 24.77 5.47
C LEU A 15 -29.96 23.35 4.90
N VAL A 16 -30.63 22.37 5.51
CA VAL A 16 -31.56 22.22 6.63
C VAL A 16 -31.42 20.78 7.15
N ILE A 17 -31.44 20.60 8.47
CA ILE A 17 -31.66 19.32 9.15
C ILE A 17 -33.17 19.01 9.05
N SER A 18 -33.54 17.95 8.32
CA SER A 18 -34.90 17.38 8.39
C SER A 18 -34.84 16.01 9.04
N ILE A 19 -35.33 15.99 10.27
CA ILE A 19 -35.63 14.80 11.06
C ILE A 19 -36.98 14.28 10.56
N LEU A 20 -37.04 13.05 10.07
CA LEU A 20 -38.29 12.28 10.03
C LEU A 20 -38.08 10.92 10.65
N SER A 21 -38.74 10.77 11.80
CA SER A 21 -38.97 9.56 12.55
C SER A 21 -39.94 8.67 11.76
N LEU A 22 -39.54 7.44 11.41
CA LEU A 22 -40.48 6.37 11.12
C LEU A 22 -40.11 5.13 11.93
N THR A 23 -40.93 4.93 12.95
CA THR A 23 -41.15 3.70 13.69
C THR A 23 -41.53 2.54 12.77
N SER A 24 -40.88 1.39 12.93
CA SER A 24 -41.48 0.08 12.64
C SER A 24 -40.78 -1.04 13.43
N PRO A 25 -41.50 -2.13 13.74
CA PRO A 25 -41.34 -2.86 14.99
C PRO A 25 -40.39 -4.06 14.95
N LEU A 26 -39.91 -4.41 16.14
CA LEU A 26 -39.27 -5.68 16.49
C LEU A 26 -40.17 -6.87 16.11
N VAL A 27 -39.62 -7.78 15.32
CA VAL A 27 -40.10 -9.17 15.22
C VAL A 27 -38.93 -10.08 15.58
N PHE A 28 -39.07 -10.77 16.70
CA PHE A 28 -38.22 -11.89 17.10
C PHE A 28 -38.58 -13.11 16.25
N ALA A 29 -37.58 -13.73 15.63
CA ALA A 29 -37.65 -15.12 15.20
C ALA A 29 -36.35 -15.79 15.62
N ASP A 30 -36.46 -16.51 16.72
CA ASP A 30 -35.51 -17.47 17.26
C ASP A 30 -35.58 -18.73 16.39
N THR A 31 -34.48 -19.09 15.74
CA THR A 31 -34.21 -20.47 15.34
C THR A 31 -32.75 -20.79 15.58
N ALA A 32 -32.54 -21.62 16.59
CA ALA A 32 -31.32 -22.33 16.90
C ALA A 32 -30.64 -22.92 15.65
N SER A 33 -29.33 -22.73 15.55
CA SER A 33 -28.47 -23.48 14.65
C SER A 33 -27.22 -23.94 15.44
N PRO A 34 -26.77 -25.19 15.23
CA PRO A 34 -26.06 -25.95 16.25
C PRO A 34 -24.58 -25.58 16.36
N GLN A 35 -24.09 -25.77 17.58
CA GLN A 35 -22.68 -25.69 17.96
C GLN A 35 -21.88 -26.75 17.19
N GLY A 36 -21.05 -26.27 16.26
CA GLY A 36 -19.92 -26.99 15.69
C GLY A 36 -18.62 -26.45 16.29
N ASP A 37 -18.21 -27.06 17.39
CA ASP A 37 -16.84 -27.30 17.83
C ASP A 37 -15.69 -26.71 16.98
N GLY A 38 -15.21 -25.56 17.46
CA GLY A 38 -13.80 -25.32 17.78
C GLY A 38 -12.73 -25.83 16.82
N GLU A 39 -12.19 -24.92 16.01
CA GLU A 39 -10.73 -24.80 15.90
C GLU A 39 -10.32 -23.33 15.85
N MET A 40 -9.41 -23.01 16.77
CA MET A 40 -9.05 -21.67 17.19
C MET A 40 -8.15 -21.00 16.14
N CYS A 41 -8.56 -19.86 15.59
CA CYS A 41 -7.66 -18.86 15.00
C CYS A 41 -6.84 -18.15 16.11
N ASN A 42 -6.30 -18.91 17.06
CA ASN A 42 -5.63 -18.38 18.25
C ASN A 42 -4.29 -19.07 18.56
N THR A 43 -3.59 -19.51 17.51
CA THR A 43 -2.14 -19.61 17.60
C THR A 43 -1.53 -18.38 16.92
N PRO A 44 -0.61 -17.66 17.58
CA PRO A 44 0.32 -16.85 16.84
C PRO A 44 1.13 -17.85 16.02
N ILE A 45 0.75 -18.04 14.76
CA ILE A 45 1.70 -18.54 13.79
C ILE A 45 2.72 -17.41 13.69
N ALA A 46 3.74 -17.47 14.54
CA ALA A 46 5.04 -16.95 14.19
C ALA A 46 5.37 -17.70 12.91
N VAL A 47 4.95 -17.16 11.76
CA VAL A 47 5.45 -17.59 10.48
C VAL A 47 6.92 -17.25 10.64
N PRO A 48 7.85 -18.21 10.81
CA PRO A 48 9.24 -17.87 10.58
C PRO A 48 9.22 -17.24 9.20
N SER A 49 9.79 -16.04 9.06
CA SER A 49 10.12 -15.49 7.75
C SER A 49 10.75 -16.64 6.99
N ALA A 50 9.95 -17.29 6.14
CA ALA A 50 10.35 -18.51 5.49
C ALA A 50 11.47 -18.02 4.59
N GLY A 51 12.70 -18.33 4.99
CA GLY A 51 13.87 -18.17 4.17
C GLY A 51 13.50 -18.85 2.86
N ALA A 52 13.21 -18.04 1.85
CA ALA A 52 12.91 -18.55 0.54
C ALA A 52 14.26 -19.09 0.06
N VAL A 53 14.43 -20.39 0.19
CA VAL A 53 15.53 -21.12 -0.40
C VAL A 53 15.41 -20.87 -1.91
N GLY A 54 16.23 -19.96 -2.45
CA GLY A 54 16.36 -19.74 -3.89
C GLY A 54 16.18 -18.32 -4.44
N GLN A 55 15.82 -17.30 -3.65
CA GLN A 55 15.84 -15.92 -4.15
C GLN A 55 17.17 -15.22 -3.83
N PRO A 56 17.82 -14.55 -4.79
CA PRO A 56 19.05 -13.82 -4.53
C PRO A 56 18.78 -12.69 -3.54
N VAL A 57 19.54 -12.65 -2.45
CA VAL A 57 19.52 -11.53 -1.51
C VAL A 57 20.16 -10.33 -2.20
N ILE A 58 19.44 -9.21 -2.25
CA ILE A 58 19.96 -7.97 -2.79
C ILE A 58 20.95 -7.37 -1.80
N VAL A 59 22.23 -7.38 -2.17
CA VAL A 59 23.29 -6.73 -1.40
C VAL A 59 23.15 -5.22 -1.59
N THR A 60 22.73 -4.54 -0.52
CA THR A 60 22.54 -3.08 -0.51
C THR A 60 23.86 -2.36 -0.21
N PRO A 61 24.02 -1.11 -0.68
CA PRO A 61 25.21 -0.31 -0.37
C PRO A 61 25.43 -0.14 1.13
N ALA A 62 26.69 0.01 1.52
CA ALA A 62 27.05 0.40 2.88
C ALA A 62 26.37 1.73 3.23
N GLY A 63 25.86 1.84 4.46
CA GLY A 63 25.13 3.04 4.92
C GLY A 63 23.61 3.02 4.64
N PHE A 64 23.07 2.03 3.92
CA PHE A 64 21.61 1.89 3.83
C PHE A 64 21.01 1.68 5.22
N PRO A 65 20.05 2.51 5.65
CA PRO A 65 19.36 2.29 6.90
C PRO A 65 18.51 1.01 6.82
N PRO A 66 18.23 0.35 7.95
CA PRO A 66 17.57 -0.96 7.97
C PRO A 66 16.25 -1.01 7.20
N TYR A 67 15.42 0.04 7.28
CA TYR A 67 14.14 0.09 6.57
C TYR A 67 14.31 0.09 5.04
N LEU A 68 15.32 0.75 4.49
CA LEU A 68 15.59 0.70 3.05
C LEU A 68 16.15 -0.64 2.62
N LYS A 69 16.91 -1.33 3.48
CA LYS A 69 17.34 -2.71 3.22
C LYS A 69 16.16 -3.67 3.15
N ASN A 70 15.18 -3.48 4.04
CA ASN A 70 13.94 -4.26 4.07
C ASN A 70 13.11 -4.03 2.81
N LEU A 71 12.98 -2.77 2.36
CA LEU A 71 12.27 -2.46 1.11
C LEU A 71 13.01 -3.02 -0.12
N ALA A 72 14.33 -2.90 -0.18
CA ALA A 72 15.13 -3.42 -1.29
C ALA A 72 14.98 -4.93 -1.48
N ASN A 73 14.86 -5.67 -0.38
CA ASN A 73 14.71 -7.13 -0.35
C ASN A 73 13.25 -7.60 -0.22
N ALA A 74 12.27 -6.73 -0.39
CA ALA A 74 10.87 -7.08 -0.22
C ALA A 74 10.43 -8.19 -1.18
N LYS A 75 9.59 -9.11 -0.71
CA LYS A 75 9.00 -10.17 -1.54
C LYS A 75 7.58 -9.84 -1.99
N SER A 76 6.95 -8.91 -1.28
CA SER A 76 5.59 -8.44 -1.48
C SER A 76 5.54 -6.96 -1.17
N VAL A 77 4.58 -6.27 -1.79
CA VAL A 77 4.30 -4.87 -1.49
C VAL A 77 3.10 -4.82 -0.56
N VAL A 78 3.31 -4.26 0.63
CA VAL A 78 2.30 -4.06 1.66
C VAL A 78 2.38 -2.61 2.11
N LEU A 79 1.42 -1.79 1.67
CA LEU A 79 1.43 -0.34 1.91
C LEU A 79 0.78 0.06 3.25
N GLY A 80 0.16 -0.88 3.94
CA GLY A 80 -0.56 -0.64 5.20
C GLY A 80 -0.79 -1.92 5.99
N ALA A 81 -1.36 -1.76 7.18
CA ALA A 81 -1.74 -2.88 8.04
C ALA A 81 -2.63 -3.89 7.31
N VAL A 82 -2.31 -5.20 7.38
CA VAL A 82 -3.04 -6.28 6.73
C VAL A 82 -3.65 -7.26 7.74
N GLY A 83 -4.77 -7.89 7.36
CA GLY A 83 -5.47 -8.90 8.15
C GLY A 83 -6.49 -8.33 9.14
N ALA A 84 -7.29 -9.21 9.76
CA ALA A 84 -8.35 -8.84 10.70
C ALA A 84 -7.82 -8.11 11.96
N ALA A 85 -6.58 -8.38 12.35
CA ALA A 85 -5.91 -7.73 13.47
C ALA A 85 -5.23 -6.39 13.09
N GLY A 86 -5.21 -6.02 11.81
CA GLY A 86 -4.57 -4.79 11.36
C GLY A 86 -3.08 -4.74 11.68
N THR A 87 -2.37 -5.85 11.53
CA THR A 87 -0.95 -5.92 11.85
C THR A 87 -0.09 -5.44 10.69
N CYS A 88 0.86 -4.57 10.99
CA CYS A 88 1.84 -4.06 10.04
C CYS A 88 3.09 -4.96 10.11
N ASP A 89 3.38 -5.67 9.02
CA ASP A 89 4.59 -6.48 8.90
C ASP A 89 5.85 -5.60 8.74
N GLU A 90 7.04 -6.23 8.68
CA GLU A 90 8.31 -5.51 8.56
C GLU A 90 8.41 -4.64 7.30
N GLN A 91 7.72 -5.00 6.23
CA GLN A 91 7.71 -4.24 4.97
C GLN A 91 6.81 -3.01 5.09
N CYS A 92 5.63 -3.18 5.68
CA CYS A 92 4.72 -2.11 6.03
C CYS A 92 5.40 -1.10 6.98
N LYS A 93 6.09 -1.57 8.03
CA LYS A 93 6.84 -0.71 8.95
C LYS A 93 7.93 0.06 8.19
N ALA A 94 8.69 -0.62 7.35
CA ALA A 94 9.74 0.00 6.56
C ALA A 94 9.20 1.05 5.57
N TYR A 95 8.04 0.81 4.97
CA TYR A 95 7.34 1.76 4.11
C TYR A 95 6.89 3.00 4.88
N VAL A 96 6.29 2.83 6.06
CA VAL A 96 5.88 3.94 6.94
C VAL A 96 7.10 4.77 7.34
N GLU A 97 8.21 4.14 7.71
CA GLU A 97 9.44 4.87 8.03
C GLU A 97 10.00 5.62 6.81
N ALA A 98 10.02 5.00 5.63
CA ALA A 98 10.47 5.66 4.41
C ALA A 98 9.65 6.92 4.07
N ILE A 99 8.32 6.88 4.28
CA ILE A 99 7.45 8.06 4.11
C ILE A 99 7.90 9.21 5.01
N ARG A 100 8.25 8.94 6.27
CA ARG A 100 8.64 9.97 7.24
C ARG A 100 9.91 10.70 6.84
N GLN A 101 10.80 10.04 6.11
CA GLN A 101 12.05 10.63 5.62
C GLN A 101 11.84 11.57 4.42
N LYS A 102 10.67 11.52 3.77
CA LYS A 102 10.33 12.37 2.62
C LYS A 102 11.39 12.27 1.50
N SER A 103 11.75 13.39 0.88
CA SER A 103 12.69 13.45 -0.24
C SER A 103 14.17 13.23 0.13
N THR A 104 14.51 13.07 1.42
CA THR A 104 15.91 12.88 1.84
C THR A 104 16.51 11.57 1.34
N ILE A 105 15.67 10.56 1.09
CA ILE A 105 16.05 9.22 0.64
C ILE A 105 15.98 9.04 -0.89
N HIS A 106 15.90 10.14 -1.66
CA HIS A 106 15.66 10.06 -3.11
C HIS A 106 16.72 9.23 -3.84
N LYS A 107 18.00 9.38 -3.47
CA LYS A 107 19.11 8.65 -4.12
C LYS A 107 19.01 7.15 -3.88
N GLU A 108 18.66 6.77 -2.65
CA GLU A 108 18.49 5.39 -2.24
C GLU A 108 17.27 4.76 -2.93
N LEU A 109 16.17 5.49 -3.07
CA LEU A 109 15.00 5.02 -3.82
C LEU A 109 15.30 4.81 -5.30
N GLN A 110 16.08 5.68 -5.93
CA GLN A 110 16.54 5.47 -7.30
C GLN A 110 17.43 4.22 -7.41
N TRP A 111 18.28 3.99 -6.41
CA TRP A 111 19.10 2.78 -6.37
C TRP A 111 18.23 1.52 -6.25
N ILE A 112 17.23 1.51 -5.36
CA ILE A 112 16.32 0.37 -5.18
C ILE A 112 15.45 0.17 -6.43
N LEU A 113 14.99 1.24 -7.07
CA LEU A 113 14.23 1.14 -8.32
C LEU A 113 15.00 0.39 -9.42
N LYS A 114 16.32 0.54 -9.46
CA LYS A 114 17.18 -0.13 -10.44
C LYS A 114 17.65 -1.53 -10.01
N ASN A 115 17.98 -1.71 -8.73
CA ASN A 115 18.72 -2.89 -8.26
C ASN A 115 17.93 -3.74 -7.25
N GLY A 116 16.80 -3.26 -6.77
CA GLY A 116 15.97 -3.95 -5.80
C GLY A 116 15.29 -5.18 -6.38
N SER A 117 14.75 -6.00 -5.48
CA SER A 117 13.77 -7.02 -5.80
C SER A 117 12.57 -6.44 -6.56
N PRO A 118 11.79 -7.23 -7.31
CA PRO A 118 10.60 -6.73 -8.03
C PRO A 118 9.63 -5.94 -7.13
N ALA A 119 9.37 -6.41 -5.90
CA ALA A 119 8.54 -5.67 -4.95
C ALA A 119 9.25 -4.41 -4.42
N GLY A 120 10.56 -4.45 -4.20
CA GLY A 120 11.36 -3.28 -3.83
C GLY A 120 11.36 -2.19 -4.91
N LYS A 121 11.43 -2.56 -6.19
CA LYS A 121 11.29 -1.63 -7.32
C LYS A 121 9.92 -0.93 -7.27
N LEU A 122 8.84 -1.69 -7.07
CA LEU A 122 7.50 -1.13 -6.97
C LEU A 122 7.32 -0.21 -5.76
N PHE A 123 7.79 -0.61 -4.57
CA PHE A 123 7.83 0.25 -3.39
C PHE A 123 8.52 1.57 -3.67
N SER A 124 9.66 1.51 -4.37
CA SER A 124 10.44 2.70 -4.69
C SER A 124 9.71 3.62 -5.66
N ALA A 125 9.10 3.07 -6.72
CA ALA A 125 8.29 3.85 -7.65
C ALA A 125 7.10 4.53 -6.96
N ILE A 126 6.43 3.83 -6.05
CA ILE A 126 5.31 4.37 -5.23
C ILE A 126 5.79 5.50 -4.32
N LEU A 127 6.89 5.30 -3.60
CA LEU A 127 7.47 6.32 -2.71
C LEU A 127 7.93 7.55 -3.50
N ILE A 128 8.60 7.34 -4.65
CA ILE A 128 8.98 8.42 -5.55
C ILE A 128 7.73 9.18 -6.00
N LYS A 129 6.65 8.50 -6.41
CA LYS A 129 5.39 9.16 -6.82
C LYS A 129 4.77 10.00 -5.70
N LYS A 130 4.87 9.51 -4.46
CA LYS A 130 4.36 10.22 -3.27
C LYS A 130 5.13 11.51 -2.99
N PHE A 131 6.41 11.56 -3.36
CA PHE A 131 7.27 12.74 -3.14
C PHE A 131 7.36 13.66 -4.36
N ASP A 132 7.30 13.08 -5.56
CA ASP A 132 7.32 13.74 -6.87
C ASP A 132 6.43 12.95 -7.84
N LYS A 133 5.26 13.53 -8.13
CA LYS A 133 4.24 12.89 -8.97
C LYS A 133 4.76 12.60 -10.38
N THR A 134 5.59 13.46 -10.94
CA THR A 134 6.09 13.31 -12.32
C THR A 134 7.13 12.22 -12.37
N ALA A 135 8.16 12.30 -11.52
CA ALA A 135 9.22 11.30 -11.47
C ALA A 135 8.68 9.90 -11.13
N GLY A 136 7.70 9.80 -10.24
CA GLY A 136 7.12 8.51 -9.89
C GLY A 136 6.20 7.95 -10.97
N THR A 137 5.57 8.80 -11.78
CA THR A 137 4.80 8.34 -12.96
C THR A 137 5.75 7.72 -13.98
N GLN A 138 6.86 8.38 -14.28
CA GLN A 138 7.91 7.84 -15.16
C GLN A 138 8.50 6.53 -14.62
N ALA A 139 8.75 6.46 -13.30
CA ALA A 139 9.23 5.25 -12.66
C ALA A 139 8.24 4.08 -12.81
N LEU A 140 6.94 4.31 -12.63
CA LEU A 140 5.92 3.27 -12.85
C LEU A 140 5.77 2.88 -14.32
N GLU A 141 5.88 3.84 -15.23
CA GLU A 141 5.86 3.56 -16.68
C GLU A 141 7.01 2.64 -17.09
N ALA A 142 8.22 2.86 -16.55
CA ALA A 142 9.37 2.01 -16.81
C ALA A 142 9.20 0.57 -16.31
N LEU A 143 8.32 0.33 -15.33
CA LEU A 143 8.07 -1.02 -14.78
C LEU A 143 7.00 -1.80 -15.55
N GLN A 144 6.25 -1.19 -16.49
CA GLN A 144 5.11 -1.82 -17.16
C GLN A 144 5.47 -3.09 -17.94
N SER A 145 6.73 -3.24 -18.35
CA SER A 145 7.21 -4.41 -19.11
C SER A 145 7.83 -5.50 -18.25
N GLU A 146 7.90 -5.33 -16.92
CA GLU A 146 8.52 -6.30 -16.01
C GLU A 146 7.58 -7.49 -15.75
N PRO A 147 7.95 -8.72 -16.17
CA PRO A 147 7.08 -9.89 -16.09
C PRO A 147 7.03 -10.56 -14.71
N GLU A 148 7.89 -10.15 -13.78
CA GLU A 148 8.04 -10.81 -12.47
C GLU A 148 6.76 -10.70 -11.65
N VAL A 149 6.27 -11.84 -11.18
CA VAL A 149 5.03 -11.91 -10.40
C VAL A 149 5.28 -11.56 -8.94
N ILE A 150 4.51 -10.61 -8.42
CA ILE A 150 4.56 -10.17 -7.03
C ILE A 150 3.18 -10.13 -6.39
N TYR A 151 3.16 -10.21 -5.06
CA TYR A 151 1.96 -9.93 -4.27
C TYR A 151 1.93 -8.45 -3.91
N PHE A 152 0.77 -7.81 -4.12
CA PHE A 152 0.53 -6.42 -3.76
C PHE A 152 -0.73 -6.31 -2.90
N SER A 153 -0.62 -5.67 -1.74
CA SER A 153 -1.74 -5.35 -0.86
C SER A 153 -1.66 -3.90 -0.38
N MET A 154 -2.80 -3.23 -0.43
CA MET A 154 -3.00 -1.88 0.08
C MET A 154 -3.24 -1.84 1.59
N GLY A 155 -3.37 -3.00 2.24
CA GLY A 155 -3.84 -3.11 3.62
C GLY A 155 -5.29 -3.61 3.71
N GLY A 156 -5.77 -3.80 4.94
CA GLY A 156 -7.10 -4.32 5.26
C GLY A 156 -7.19 -5.85 5.27
N CYS A 157 -8.42 -6.37 5.30
CA CYS A 157 -8.69 -7.80 5.39
C CYS A 157 -8.46 -8.59 4.09
N VAL A 158 -8.16 -7.90 2.99
CA VAL A 158 -8.07 -8.52 1.66
C VAL A 158 -6.66 -9.04 1.43
N ARG A 159 -6.55 -10.33 1.11
CA ARG A 159 -5.31 -10.94 0.66
C ARG A 159 -4.93 -10.32 -0.69
N GLY A 160 -3.73 -9.79 -0.78
CA GLY A 160 -3.24 -9.08 -1.97
C GLY A 160 -3.33 -9.91 -3.25
N GLU A 161 -3.49 -9.23 -4.38
CA GLU A 161 -3.59 -9.87 -5.69
C GLU A 161 -2.20 -10.25 -6.21
N LYS A 162 -2.11 -11.43 -6.84
CA LYS A 162 -0.89 -11.92 -7.47
C LYS A 162 -0.94 -11.60 -8.96
N LYS A 163 -0.10 -10.67 -9.39
CA LYS A 163 0.01 -10.17 -10.78
C LYS A 163 1.48 -9.86 -11.09
N THR A 164 1.79 -9.62 -12.36
CA THR A 164 3.13 -9.14 -12.73
C THR A 164 3.39 -7.76 -12.15
N LEU A 165 4.67 -7.42 -12.00
CA LEU A 165 5.11 -6.09 -11.60
C LEU A 165 4.56 -5.04 -12.58
N GLY A 166 4.62 -5.31 -13.88
CA GLY A 166 4.07 -4.43 -14.90
C GLY A 166 2.56 -4.22 -14.79
N GLU A 167 1.79 -5.28 -14.49
CA GLU A 167 0.34 -5.18 -14.29
C GLU A 167 -0.03 -4.31 -13.08
N HIS A 168 0.70 -4.47 -11.96
CA HIS A 168 0.50 -3.62 -10.77
C HIS A 168 0.89 -2.17 -11.05
N ALA A 169 2.00 -1.93 -11.74
CA ALA A 169 2.44 -0.58 -12.11
C ALA A 169 1.41 0.11 -13.00
N LEU A 170 0.88 -0.60 -14.00
CA LEU A 170 -0.19 -0.11 -14.87
C LEU A 170 -1.48 0.16 -14.10
N TRP A 171 -1.86 -0.71 -13.17
CA TRP A 171 -3.05 -0.51 -12.34
C TRP A 171 -2.93 0.77 -11.50
N ILE A 172 -1.77 1.03 -10.90
CA ILE A 172 -1.52 2.27 -10.14
C ILE A 172 -1.62 3.50 -11.05
N LEU A 173 -1.07 3.44 -12.27
CA LEU A 173 -1.15 4.54 -13.23
C LEU A 173 -2.60 4.86 -13.64
N LYS A 174 -3.43 3.82 -13.81
CA LYS A 174 -4.86 3.96 -14.16
C LYS A 174 -5.72 4.42 -12.99
N ASN A 175 -5.26 4.27 -11.75
CA ASN A 175 -6.01 4.58 -10.54
C ASN A 175 -5.24 5.57 -9.65
N PRO A 176 -5.10 6.85 -10.04
CA PRO A 176 -4.23 7.80 -9.34
C PRO A 176 -4.70 8.16 -7.92
N GLY A 177 -5.94 7.85 -7.52
CA GLY A 177 -6.47 8.11 -6.18
C GLY A 177 -6.21 7.01 -5.15
N VAL A 178 -5.47 5.97 -5.52
CA VAL A 178 -5.18 4.79 -4.69
C VAL A 178 -3.98 5.00 -3.75
N LEU A 179 -3.09 5.95 -4.05
CA LEU A 179 -1.83 6.20 -3.32
C LEU A 179 -1.80 7.56 -2.61
#